data_AF-A0A285D7S9-F1
#
_entry.id   AF-A0A285D7S9-F1
#
_cell.length_a   1.000
_cell.length_b   1.000
_cell.length_c   1.000
_cell.angle_alpha   90.00
_cell.angle_beta   90.00
_cell.angle_gamma   90.00
#
_symmetry.space_group_name_H-M   'P 1'
#
loop_
_entity.id
_entity.type
_entity.pdbx_description
1 polymer ?
#
loop_
_entity_poly.entity_id
_entity_poly.type
_entity_poly.pdbx_seq_one_letter_code
_entity_poly.pdbx_strand_id
1 'polypeptide(L)'
;MKKIVFVITLSFFLVGCSEISSSEPLTYNETSREVTTIEHLDSKMFTHHYMYDNMDRGNHDYFNKTLVVDPNYKEVSRGDVVLFEKDNGERSLSRIVALPEETIAIQKGQIYINNKKLDTFYGFAHRAGLDKKAYVELMENETNQKSVKEVFNYSMKNLTLSNEEYYLVSDDWFRGEMLVVRKDKIIGQVMGYKK
;
A
#
# COMPACT_ATOMS: atom_id res chain seq x y z
N MET A 1 -61.72 -30.88 38.07
CA MET A 1 -60.25 -31.01 37.90
C MET A 1 -59.89 -30.46 36.52
N LYS A 2 -59.39 -29.22 36.43
CA LYS A 2 -59.03 -28.58 35.15
C LYS A 2 -57.52 -28.74 34.94
N LYS A 3 -57.11 -29.40 33.85
CA LYS A 3 -55.71 -29.58 33.47
C LYS A 3 -55.21 -28.27 32.83
N ILE A 4 -54.18 -27.68 33.41
CA ILE A 4 -53.44 -26.55 32.85
C ILE A 4 -52.40 -27.12 31.89
N VAL A 5 -52.48 -26.76 30.61
CA VAL A 5 -51.48 -27.10 29.60
C VAL A 5 -50.48 -25.94 29.55
N PHE A 6 -49.22 -26.24 29.87
CA PHE A 6 -48.09 -25.32 29.74
C PHE A 6 -47.55 -25.45 28.31
N VAL A 7 -47.62 -24.38 27.51
CA VAL A 7 -46.97 -24.31 26.19
C VAL A 7 -45.70 -23.48 26.36
N ILE A 8 -44.56 -24.14 26.30
CA ILE A 8 -43.24 -23.48 26.27
C ILE A 8 -42.92 -23.24 24.79
N THR A 9 -43.10 -22.01 24.33
CA THR A 9 -42.64 -21.55 23.01
C THR A 9 -41.13 -21.34 23.03
N LEU A 10 -40.40 -22.29 22.46
CA LEU A 10 -38.97 -22.22 22.21
C LEU A 10 -38.70 -21.27 21.04
N SER A 11 -38.34 -20.02 21.35
CA SER A 11 -37.93 -19.03 20.36
C SER A 11 -36.45 -19.24 19.99
N PHE A 12 -36.22 -19.90 18.85
CA PHE A 12 -34.91 -19.97 18.20
C PHE A 12 -34.53 -18.58 17.67
N PHE A 13 -33.71 -17.84 18.42
CA PHE A 13 -32.98 -16.70 17.86
C PHE A 13 -31.84 -17.24 16.99
N LEU A 14 -32.13 -17.45 15.71
CA LEU A 14 -31.10 -17.59 14.69
C LEU A 14 -30.42 -16.22 14.53
N VAL A 15 -29.35 -16.02 15.29
CA VAL A 15 -28.37 -14.97 15.01
C VAL A 15 -27.71 -15.36 13.69
N GLY A 16 -28.20 -14.77 12.60
CA GLY A 16 -27.54 -14.84 11.32
C GLY A 16 -26.21 -14.11 11.42
N CYS A 17 -25.12 -14.87 11.58
CA CYS A 17 -23.81 -14.40 11.14
C CYS A 17 -23.96 -14.11 9.64
N SER A 18 -23.99 -12.83 9.27
CA SER A 18 -23.79 -12.41 7.90
C SER A 18 -22.45 -12.98 7.44
N GLU A 19 -22.51 -13.92 6.49
CA GLU A 19 -21.36 -14.49 5.83
C GLU A 19 -20.45 -13.37 5.35
N ILE A 20 -19.17 -13.44 5.73
CA ILE A 20 -18.11 -12.67 5.09
C ILE A 20 -18.09 -13.17 3.65
N SER A 21 -18.79 -12.47 2.76
CA SER A 21 -18.73 -12.70 1.33
C SER A 21 -17.25 -12.71 0.95
N SER A 22 -16.75 -13.86 0.49
CA SER A 22 -15.39 -13.98 -0.01
C SER A 22 -15.32 -13.25 -1.35
N SER A 23 -15.31 -11.91 -1.28
CA SER A 23 -15.07 -11.07 -2.44
C SER A 23 -13.69 -11.40 -2.99
N GLU A 24 -13.60 -11.62 -4.30
CA GLU A 24 -12.33 -11.93 -4.97
C GLU A 24 -11.25 -10.88 -4.64
N PRO A 25 -9.97 -11.30 -4.53
CA PRO A 25 -8.86 -10.38 -4.35
C PRO A 25 -8.78 -9.36 -5.49
N LEU A 26 -8.33 -8.14 -5.17
CA LEU A 26 -8.01 -7.12 -6.17
C LEU A 26 -6.61 -7.37 -6.71
N THR A 27 -6.52 -7.82 -7.95
CA THR A 27 -5.27 -7.99 -8.69
C THR A 27 -5.04 -6.83 -9.65
N TYR A 28 -3.78 -6.45 -9.85
CA TYR A 28 -3.36 -5.44 -10.82
C TYR A 28 -2.14 -5.96 -11.56
N ASN A 29 -2.36 -6.54 -12.75
CA ASN A 29 -1.31 -7.18 -13.54
C ASN A 29 -0.53 -6.20 -14.42
N GLU A 30 -1.01 -4.95 -14.56
CA GLU A 30 -0.38 -3.93 -15.41
C GLU A 30 0.78 -3.22 -14.72
N THR A 31 0.86 -3.24 -13.39
CA THR A 31 1.95 -2.60 -12.65
C THR A 31 3.19 -3.49 -12.67
N SER A 32 4.18 -3.10 -13.48
CA SER A 32 5.47 -3.81 -13.54
C SER A 32 6.27 -3.62 -12.26
N ARG A 33 7.02 -4.67 -11.88
CA ARG A 33 8.09 -4.54 -10.90
C ARG A 33 9.31 -3.84 -11.49
N GLU A 34 9.54 -3.85 -12.79
CA GLU A 34 10.73 -3.22 -13.35
C GLU A 34 10.54 -1.71 -13.53
N VAL A 35 11.58 -0.95 -13.19
CA VAL A 35 11.56 0.51 -13.40
C VAL A 35 12.12 0.82 -14.78
N THR A 36 11.29 1.42 -15.62
CA THR A 36 11.65 1.78 -16.99
C THR A 36 12.76 2.84 -17.02
N THR A 37 13.54 2.85 -18.10
CA THR A 37 14.53 3.91 -18.38
C THR A 37 14.00 4.83 -19.47
N ILE A 38 14.12 6.14 -19.26
CA ILE A 38 13.58 7.19 -20.12
C ILE A 38 14.73 7.91 -20.82
N GLU A 39 14.76 7.81 -22.15
CA GLU A 39 15.79 8.45 -22.99
C GLU A 39 15.46 9.91 -23.28
N HIS A 40 14.22 10.16 -23.69
CA HIS A 40 13.74 11.47 -24.12
C HIS A 40 12.68 12.00 -23.15
N LEU A 41 12.83 13.25 -22.74
CA LEU A 41 11.86 13.93 -21.88
C LEU A 41 10.90 14.72 -22.76
N ASP A 42 9.61 14.66 -22.44
CA ASP A 42 8.68 15.68 -22.90
C ASP A 42 9.10 17.04 -22.32
N SER A 43 8.83 18.11 -23.07
CA SER A 43 9.00 19.52 -22.69
C SER A 43 8.55 19.89 -21.28
N LYS A 44 7.59 19.17 -20.70
CA LYS A 44 7.05 19.46 -19.36
C LYS A 44 7.55 18.53 -18.26
N MET A 45 8.22 17.43 -18.62
CA MET A 45 8.83 16.54 -17.64
C MET A 45 10.10 17.17 -17.08
N PHE A 46 10.45 16.82 -15.84
CA PHE A 46 11.68 17.28 -15.20
C PHE A 46 12.41 16.12 -14.53
N THR A 47 13.68 16.34 -14.20
CA THR A 47 14.47 15.35 -13.47
C THR A 47 14.56 15.66 -11.97
N HIS A 48 14.60 14.61 -11.15
CA HIS A 48 14.80 14.71 -9.72
C HIS A 48 15.80 13.65 -9.24
N HIS A 49 16.92 14.06 -8.65
CA HIS A 49 17.87 13.12 -8.06
C HIS A 49 17.39 12.72 -6.66
N TYR A 50 17.09 11.44 -6.49
CA TYR A 50 16.55 10.90 -5.26
C TYR A 50 17.59 10.06 -4.53
N MET A 51 17.84 10.38 -3.25
CA MET A 51 18.93 9.81 -2.46
C MET A 51 18.48 8.85 -1.37
N TYR A 52 17.18 8.59 -1.23
CA TYR A 52 16.63 7.76 -0.15
C TYR A 52 16.30 6.35 -0.63
N ASP A 53 16.41 5.37 0.26
CA ASP A 53 16.25 3.94 0.00
C ASP A 53 14.87 3.39 0.46
N ASN A 54 13.91 4.28 0.74
CA ASN A 54 12.57 3.89 1.16
C ASN A 54 11.77 3.15 0.07
N MET A 55 12.20 3.24 -1.19
CA MET A 55 11.59 2.54 -2.31
C MET A 55 12.40 1.32 -2.78
N ASP A 56 13.45 0.92 -2.04
CA ASP A 56 14.32 -0.19 -2.42
C ASP A 56 13.61 -1.55 -2.25
N ARG A 57 13.48 -2.30 -3.35
CA ARG A 57 12.92 -3.65 -3.35
C ARG A 57 14.00 -4.73 -3.49
N GLY A 58 15.19 -4.45 -2.95
CA GLY A 58 16.32 -5.37 -2.92
C GLY A 58 17.28 -5.23 -4.10
N ASN A 59 17.01 -4.29 -5.01
CA ASN A 59 17.84 -4.03 -6.20
C ASN A 59 18.26 -2.55 -6.31
N HIS A 60 18.29 -1.82 -5.20
CA HIS A 60 18.53 -0.38 -5.14
C HIS A 60 17.57 0.42 -6.02
N ASP A 61 16.30 0.01 -6.01
CA ASP A 61 15.25 0.69 -6.75
C ASP A 61 15.09 2.12 -6.23
N TYR A 62 15.09 3.09 -7.15
CA TYR A 62 15.01 4.54 -6.90
C TYR A 62 16.12 5.14 -6.02
N PHE A 63 16.92 4.34 -5.30
CA PHE A 63 17.99 4.80 -4.43
C PHE A 63 19.17 5.36 -5.23
N ASN A 64 19.53 6.62 -4.94
CA ASN A 64 20.61 7.34 -5.61
C ASN A 64 20.44 7.31 -7.15
N LYS A 65 19.22 7.57 -7.62
CA LYS A 65 18.86 7.60 -9.04
C LYS A 65 18.34 8.98 -9.46
N THR A 66 18.67 9.37 -10.69
CA THR A 66 18.01 10.51 -11.35
C THR A 66 16.71 10.02 -11.96
N LEU A 67 15.60 10.53 -11.48
CA LEU A 67 14.25 10.14 -11.88
C LEU A 67 13.69 11.12 -12.90
N VAL A 68 12.87 10.63 -13.83
CA VAL A 68 12.05 11.47 -14.69
C VAL A 68 10.64 11.56 -14.11
N VAL A 69 10.16 12.78 -13.92
CA VAL A 69 8.85 13.06 -13.29
C VAL A 69 7.97 13.81 -14.29
N ASP A 70 6.74 13.33 -14.47
CA ASP A 70 5.70 14.01 -15.25
C ASP A 70 4.72 14.76 -14.33
N PRO A 71 4.73 16.11 -14.34
CA PRO A 71 3.79 16.92 -13.57
C PRO A 71 2.39 17.02 -14.20
N ASN A 72 2.19 16.62 -15.46
CA ASN A 72 0.86 16.68 -16.12
C ASN A 72 0.05 15.41 -15.90
N TYR A 73 0.32 14.71 -14.81
CA TYR A 73 -0.27 13.43 -14.52
C TYR A 73 -1.74 13.58 -14.13
N LYS A 74 -2.65 13.35 -15.09
CA LYS A 74 -4.09 13.64 -14.95
C LYS A 74 -4.88 12.49 -14.32
N GLU A 75 -4.51 11.25 -14.63
CA GLU A 75 -5.21 10.05 -14.19
C GLU A 75 -4.29 9.21 -13.33
N VAL A 76 -4.42 9.42 -12.03
CA VAL A 76 -3.68 8.70 -11.01
C VAL A 76 -4.21 7.28 -10.89
N SER A 77 -3.35 6.27 -11.10
CA SER A 77 -3.72 4.87 -10.94
C SER A 77 -3.08 4.26 -9.69
N ARG A 78 -3.71 3.18 -9.21
CA ARG A 78 -3.13 2.40 -8.12
C ARG A 78 -1.87 1.72 -8.62
N GLY A 79 -0.83 1.73 -7.79
CA GLY A 79 0.47 1.15 -8.12
C GLY A 79 1.43 2.18 -8.70
N ASP A 80 1.01 3.39 -9.02
CA ASP A 80 1.94 4.43 -9.49
C ASP A 80 2.88 4.89 -8.40
N VAL A 81 4.12 5.19 -8.79
CA VAL A 81 5.10 5.85 -7.92
C VAL A 81 5.03 7.34 -8.20
N VAL A 82 4.86 8.13 -7.16
CA VAL A 82 4.75 9.60 -7.28
C VAL A 82 5.80 10.30 -6.46
N LEU A 83 6.23 11.46 -6.95
CA LEU A 83 6.93 12.47 -6.18
C LEU A 83 5.88 13.37 -5.53
N PHE A 84 5.98 13.57 -4.23
CA PHE A 84 5.06 14.42 -3.48
C PHE A 84 5.80 15.25 -2.43
N GLU A 85 5.16 16.31 -1.95
CA GLU A 85 5.65 17.16 -0.88
C GLU A 85 4.98 16.80 0.45
N LYS A 86 5.80 16.56 1.48
CA LYS A 86 5.35 16.36 2.87
C LYS A 86 4.99 17.69 3.51
N ASP A 87 4.31 17.64 4.66
CA ASP A 87 3.90 18.86 5.39
C ASP A 87 5.07 19.73 5.85
N ASN A 88 6.25 19.14 6.06
CA ASN A 88 7.49 19.86 6.40
C ASN A 88 8.20 20.47 5.17
N GLY A 89 7.64 20.35 3.97
CA GLY A 89 8.21 20.82 2.70
C GLY A 89 9.23 19.86 2.07
N GLU A 90 9.54 18.73 2.70
CA GLU A 90 10.42 17.72 2.12
C GLU A 90 9.73 17.00 0.95
N ARG A 91 10.49 16.70 -0.11
CA ARG A 91 10.00 15.87 -1.22
C ARG A 91 10.35 14.41 -0.98
N SER A 92 9.38 13.52 -1.23
CA SER A 92 9.54 12.08 -1.05
C SER A 92 8.89 11.30 -2.18
N LEU A 93 9.31 10.05 -2.31
CA LEU A 93 8.68 9.08 -3.20
C LEU A 93 7.87 8.08 -2.41
N SER A 94 6.74 7.68 -2.97
CA SER A 94 5.95 6.58 -2.45
C SER A 94 5.03 6.02 -3.53
N ARG A 95 4.53 4.81 -3.31
CA ARG A 95 3.56 4.18 -4.22
C ARG A 95 2.13 4.44 -3.78
N ILE A 96 1.25 4.71 -4.72
CA ILE A 96 -0.18 4.88 -4.48
C ILE A 96 -0.82 3.50 -4.28
N VAL A 97 -1.43 3.32 -3.11
CA VAL A 97 -2.03 2.04 -2.71
C VAL A 97 -3.54 2.11 -2.62
N ALA A 98 -4.08 3.23 -2.15
CA ALA A 98 -5.52 3.50 -2.12
C ALA A 98 -5.82 4.83 -2.82
N LEU A 99 -6.91 4.83 -3.58
CA LEU A 99 -7.42 5.96 -4.34
C LEU A 99 -8.48 6.73 -3.54
N PRO A 100 -8.87 7.93 -3.97
CA PRO A 100 -9.89 8.71 -3.29
C PRO A 100 -11.20 7.93 -3.07
N GLU A 101 -11.86 8.22 -1.94
CA GLU A 101 -13.11 7.57 -1.51
C GLU A 101 -13.00 6.08 -1.17
N GLU A 102 -11.82 5.47 -1.30
CA GLU A 102 -11.60 4.09 -0.89
C GLU A 102 -11.35 3.95 0.62
N THR A 103 -11.69 2.78 1.15
CA THR A 103 -11.35 2.40 2.52
C THR A 103 -10.17 1.45 2.53
N ILE A 104 -9.07 1.86 3.17
CA ILE A 104 -7.89 1.01 3.38
C ILE A 104 -7.90 0.41 4.78
N ALA A 105 -7.44 -0.83 4.88
CA ALA A 105 -7.06 -1.46 6.14
C ALA A 105 -5.77 -2.26 5.95
N ILE A 106 -4.98 -2.43 7.01
CA ILE A 106 -3.81 -3.31 6.99
C ILE A 106 -3.96 -4.33 8.12
N GLN A 107 -3.81 -5.61 7.80
CA GLN A 107 -3.89 -6.69 8.78
C GLN A 107 -2.66 -7.57 8.64
N LYS A 108 -1.81 -7.61 9.68
CA LYS A 108 -0.57 -8.40 9.71
C LYS A 108 0.26 -8.22 8.43
N GLY A 109 0.49 -6.96 8.05
CA GLY A 109 1.27 -6.60 6.87
C GLY A 109 0.57 -6.81 5.52
N GLN A 110 -0.69 -7.26 5.47
CA GLN A 110 -1.46 -7.36 4.22
C GLN A 110 -2.40 -6.16 4.08
N ILE A 111 -2.38 -5.49 2.91
CA ILE A 111 -3.30 -4.39 2.58
C ILE A 111 -4.63 -4.94 2.07
N TYR A 112 -5.71 -4.28 2.49
CA TYR A 112 -7.06 -4.49 2.02
C TYR A 112 -7.64 -3.15 1.57
N ILE A 113 -8.30 -3.15 0.41
CA ILE A 113 -9.00 -1.98 -0.13
C ILE A 113 -10.47 -2.33 -0.31
N ASN A 114 -11.36 -1.53 0.27
CA ASN A 114 -12.80 -1.78 0.31
C ASN A 114 -13.10 -3.23 0.78
N ASN A 115 -12.40 -3.65 1.83
CA ASN A 115 -12.44 -5.00 2.42
C ASN A 115 -11.93 -6.15 1.52
N LYS A 116 -11.39 -5.86 0.34
CA LYS A 116 -10.81 -6.87 -0.56
C LYS A 116 -9.29 -6.90 -0.40
N LYS A 117 -8.70 -8.11 -0.35
CA LYS A 117 -7.23 -8.27 -0.32
C LYS A 117 -6.63 -7.62 -1.57
N LEU A 118 -5.63 -6.76 -1.39
CA LEU A 118 -4.82 -6.25 -2.50
C LEU A 118 -3.74 -7.29 -2.86
N ASP A 119 -3.95 -8.03 -3.93
CA ASP A 119 -3.08 -9.12 -4.37
C ASP A 119 -2.13 -8.64 -5.46
N THR A 120 -1.15 -7.85 -5.03
CA THR A 120 -0.10 -7.26 -5.86
C THR A 120 1.23 -7.36 -5.13
N PHE A 121 2.35 -7.14 -5.84
CA PHE A 121 3.66 -7.14 -5.21
C PHE A 121 3.88 -6.01 -4.21
N TYR A 122 3.02 -5.01 -4.17
CA TYR A 122 3.08 -3.90 -3.22
C TYR A 122 1.88 -3.94 -2.26
N GLY A 123 1.05 -4.97 -2.35
CA GLY A 123 -0.13 -5.16 -1.51
C GLY A 123 0.17 -5.76 -0.15
N PHE A 124 1.43 -6.07 0.15
CA PHE A 124 1.86 -6.62 1.42
C PHE A 124 3.21 -6.05 1.85
N ALA A 125 3.54 -6.27 3.12
CA ALA A 125 4.74 -5.78 3.75
C ALA A 125 6.00 -6.41 3.14
N HIS A 126 6.96 -5.54 2.79
CA HIS A 126 8.27 -5.93 2.29
C HIS A 126 9.37 -5.31 3.14
N ARG A 127 10.49 -6.04 3.23
CA ARG A 127 11.75 -5.52 3.75
C ARG A 127 12.89 -5.96 2.85
N ALA A 128 13.67 -5.00 2.35
CA ALA A 128 14.77 -5.30 1.42
C ALA A 128 14.33 -6.17 0.23
N GLY A 129 13.12 -5.94 -0.29
CA GLY A 129 12.55 -6.74 -1.39
C GLY A 129 11.97 -8.10 -1.02
N LEU A 130 12.05 -8.51 0.24
CA LEU A 130 11.64 -9.84 0.69
C LEU A 130 10.30 -9.81 1.41
N ASP A 131 9.52 -10.87 1.21
CA ASP A 131 8.38 -11.17 2.06
C ASP A 131 8.84 -11.66 3.44
N LYS A 132 7.88 -11.83 4.37
CA LYS A 132 8.16 -12.27 5.74
C LYS A 132 8.94 -13.58 5.79
N LYS A 133 8.56 -14.57 4.97
CA LYS A 133 9.13 -15.92 5.03
C LYS A 133 10.57 -15.88 4.55
N ALA A 134 10.81 -15.34 3.36
CA ALA A 134 12.14 -15.22 2.78
C ALA A 134 13.05 -14.34 3.64
N TYR A 135 12.52 -13.26 4.23
CA TYR A 135 13.28 -12.42 5.15
C TYR A 135 13.69 -13.16 6.43
N VAL A 136 12.78 -13.91 7.05
CA VAL A 136 13.08 -14.67 8.28
C VAL A 136 14.07 -15.80 8.00
N GLU A 137 13.95 -16.48 6.86
CA GLU A 137 14.89 -17.51 6.42
C GLU A 137 16.29 -16.94 6.17
N LEU A 138 16.40 -15.79 5.49
CA LEU A 138 17.69 -15.14 5.21
C LEU A 138 18.43 -14.68 6.49
N MET A 139 17.68 -14.29 7.51
CA MET A 139 18.23 -13.69 8.73
C MET A 139 18.54 -14.72 9.85
N GLU A 140 18.83 -15.98 9.49
CA GLU A 140 19.10 -17.15 10.36
C GLU A 140 19.46 -16.79 11.83
N ASN A 141 18.49 -16.98 12.74
CA ASN A 141 18.54 -16.80 14.21
C ASN A 141 18.40 -15.36 14.76
N GLU A 142 17.32 -15.19 15.54
CA GLU A 142 16.91 -14.15 16.52
C GLU A 142 17.13 -12.65 16.27
N THR A 143 17.73 -12.22 15.15
CA THR A 143 18.24 -10.84 15.04
C THR A 143 17.44 -9.94 14.10
N ASN A 144 16.10 -10.02 14.12
CA ASN A 144 15.28 -8.83 13.82
C ASN A 144 13.80 -8.98 14.24
N GLN A 145 13.56 -9.26 15.53
CA GLN A 145 12.21 -9.17 16.09
C GLN A 145 11.55 -7.82 15.78
N LYS A 146 12.34 -6.75 15.64
CA LYS A 146 11.86 -5.42 15.27
C LYS A 146 11.20 -5.41 13.89
N SER A 147 11.88 -5.78 12.82
CA SER A 147 11.28 -5.87 11.48
C SER A 147 10.06 -6.79 11.46
N VAL A 148 10.12 -7.94 12.13
CA VAL A 148 8.97 -8.85 12.20
C VAL A 148 7.78 -8.26 12.94
N LYS A 149 8.01 -7.58 14.07
CA LYS A 149 6.95 -6.98 14.88
C LYS A 149 6.40 -5.70 14.25
N GLU A 150 7.26 -4.84 13.73
CA GLU A 150 6.91 -3.49 13.27
C GLU A 150 6.45 -3.45 11.82
N VAL A 151 6.96 -4.34 10.95
CA VAL A 151 6.64 -4.35 9.52
C VAL A 151 5.66 -5.46 9.20
N PHE A 152 6.07 -6.71 9.40
CA PHE A 152 5.27 -7.86 8.95
C PHE A 152 4.04 -8.14 9.82
N ASN A 153 3.99 -7.61 11.05
CA ASN A 153 2.82 -7.71 11.91
C ASN A 153 2.06 -6.37 12.02
N TYR A 154 2.46 -5.34 11.27
CA TYR A 154 1.78 -4.06 11.25
C TYR A 154 0.30 -4.24 10.93
N SER A 155 -0.55 -3.54 11.69
CA SER A 155 -1.99 -3.55 11.46
C SER A 155 -2.56 -2.15 11.71
N MET A 156 -3.47 -1.75 10.84
CA MET A 156 -4.18 -0.48 10.88
C MET A 156 -5.68 -0.78 10.72
N LYS A 157 -6.50 -0.09 11.53
CA LYS A 157 -7.96 -0.13 11.39
C LYS A 157 -8.38 0.54 10.08
N ASN A 158 -9.62 0.28 9.66
CA ASN A 158 -10.20 0.92 8.48
C ASN A 158 -10.04 2.44 8.53
N LEU A 159 -9.54 2.99 7.42
CA LEU A 159 -9.43 4.41 7.15
C LEU A 159 -10.08 4.67 5.79
N THR A 160 -11.13 5.48 5.78
CA THR A 160 -11.79 5.93 4.54
C THR A 160 -11.21 7.26 4.11
N LEU A 161 -10.73 7.33 2.87
CA LEU A 161 -10.14 8.54 2.30
C LEU A 161 -11.23 9.50 1.83
N SER A 162 -10.96 10.81 1.87
CA SER A 162 -11.79 11.79 1.16
C SER A 162 -11.58 11.71 -0.36
N ASN A 163 -12.35 12.50 -1.11
CA ASN A 163 -12.25 12.61 -2.57
C ASN A 163 -10.97 13.31 -3.06
N GLU A 164 -10.19 13.92 -2.16
CA GLU A 164 -8.94 14.62 -2.48
C GLU A 164 -7.71 13.96 -1.84
N GLU A 165 -7.84 12.72 -1.34
CA GLU A 165 -6.78 12.02 -0.61
C GLU A 165 -6.40 10.70 -1.27
N TYR A 166 -5.11 10.40 -1.21
CA TYR A 166 -4.52 9.12 -1.57
C TYR A 166 -3.85 8.51 -0.34
N TYR A 167 -3.82 7.19 -0.26
CA TYR A 167 -2.96 6.51 0.70
C TYR A 167 -1.71 6.00 -0.01
N LEU A 168 -0.57 6.47 0.45
CA LEU A 168 0.74 6.14 -0.11
C LEU A 168 1.51 5.24 0.83
N VAL A 169 2.21 4.27 0.24
CA VAL A 169 3.07 3.32 0.96
C VAL A 169 4.40 3.21 0.24
N SER A 170 5.48 3.38 1.01
CA SER A 170 6.84 3.17 0.51
C SER A 170 7.08 1.68 0.28
N ASP A 171 7.86 1.31 -0.75
CA ASP A 171 8.07 -0.10 -1.08
C ASP A 171 8.91 -0.86 -0.02
N ASP A 172 9.85 -0.19 0.66
CA ASP A 172 10.47 -0.70 1.89
C ASP A 172 9.73 -0.12 3.12
N TRP A 173 8.88 -0.95 3.72
CA TRP A 173 8.00 -0.56 4.81
C TRP A 173 8.73 -0.24 6.12
N PHE A 174 9.99 -0.64 6.26
CA PHE A 174 10.79 -0.35 7.46
C PHE A 174 11.49 1.00 7.38
N ARG A 175 11.90 1.39 6.16
CA ARG A 175 12.66 2.62 5.91
C ARG A 175 11.77 3.78 5.51
N GLY A 176 10.62 3.48 4.92
CA GLY A 176 9.70 4.48 4.42
C GLY A 176 8.50 4.73 5.32
N GLU A 177 7.57 5.49 4.76
CA GLU A 177 6.37 5.93 5.45
C GLU A 177 5.12 5.34 4.78
N MET A 178 4.06 5.27 5.56
CA MET A 178 2.70 5.06 5.08
C MET A 178 1.88 6.27 5.54
N LEU A 179 1.26 6.97 4.60
CA LEU A 179 0.59 8.21 4.92
C LEU A 179 -0.54 8.55 3.95
N VAL A 180 -1.47 9.36 4.45
CA VAL A 180 -2.47 10.04 3.63
C VAL A 180 -1.81 11.28 3.03
N VAL A 181 -1.96 11.48 1.72
CA VAL A 181 -1.48 12.68 1.04
C VAL A 181 -2.61 13.26 0.20
N ARG A 182 -2.78 14.58 0.32
CA ARG A 182 -3.74 15.31 -0.49
C ARG A 182 -3.28 15.41 -1.94
N LYS A 183 -4.23 15.40 -2.87
CA LYS A 183 -3.98 15.48 -4.30
C LYS A 183 -3.09 16.66 -4.71
N ASP A 184 -3.27 17.82 -4.08
CA ASP A 184 -2.48 19.04 -4.34
C ASP A 184 -1.03 18.96 -3.86
N LYS A 185 -0.67 17.96 -3.07
CA LYS A 185 0.71 17.67 -2.64
C LYS A 185 1.45 16.73 -3.57
N ILE A 186 0.76 16.06 -4.50
CA ILE A 186 1.41 15.23 -5.53
C ILE A 186 1.99 16.15 -6.59
N ILE A 187 3.32 16.09 -6.75
CA ILE A 187 4.07 16.90 -7.73
C ILE A 187 3.98 16.28 -9.12
N GLY A 188 4.03 14.95 -9.21
CA GLY A 188 3.94 14.23 -10.48
C GLY A 188 4.23 12.74 -10.36
N GLN A 189 3.94 11.99 -11.43
CA GLN A 189 4.27 10.57 -11.54
C GLN A 189 5.75 10.39 -11.86
N VAL A 190 6.39 9.43 -11.21
CA VAL A 190 7.73 8.98 -11.57
C VAL A 190 7.62 8.01 -12.75
N MET A 191 8.09 8.44 -13.91
CA MET A 191 8.05 7.67 -15.15
C MET A 191 9.15 6.60 -15.22
N GLY A 192 10.24 6.80 -14.47
CA GLY A 192 11.38 5.89 -14.45
C GLY A 192 12.70 6.59 -14.22
N TYR A 193 13.79 5.91 -14.54
CA TYR A 193 15.15 6.45 -14.45
C TYR A 193 15.51 7.25 -15.69
N LYS A 194 16.24 8.35 -15.51
CA LYS A 194 16.91 9.00 -16.63
C LYS A 194 18.06 8.11 -17.11
N LYS A 195 18.10 7.82 -18.42
CA LYS A 195 19.24 7.14 -19.06
C LYS A 195 20.51 7.98 -19.01
#